data_AF-A0A6A6D3P0-F1
#
_entry.id   AF-A0A6A6D3P0-F1
#
_cell.length_a   1.000
_cell.length_b   1.000
_cell.length_c   1.000
_cell.angle_alpha   90.00
_cell.angle_beta   90.00
_cell.angle_gamma   90.00
#
_symmetry.space_group_name_H-M   'P 1'
#
loop_
_entity.id
_entity.type
_entity.pdbx_description
1 polymer ?
#
loop_
_entity_poly.entity_id
_entity_poly.type
_entity_poly.pdbx_seq_one_letter_code
_entity_poly.pdbx_strand_id
1 'polypeptide(L)'
;MASQESMQGGEGGLHLLSLPAEMRNFIYAEVLISNERIKVTKDNYQQPSLLRVNHQIRHEARPIYYCQNNFTIACPDFDATALVAFRIQSRDVAPSMLGIDGKKPAISLKSPTHTQPRNWSNLFRWLGALHQDDFLIRFSTKGDPGRRVARAMMLVAVQLHSLSWRRVKHILRDVASAHHVMWT
;
A
#
# COMPACT_ATOMS: atom_id res chain seq x y z
N MET A 1 9.20 -53.63 -46.63
CA MET A 1 9.80 -52.29 -46.47
C MET A 1 8.71 -51.36 -45.98
N ALA A 2 8.59 -51.19 -44.67
CA ALA A 2 7.65 -50.26 -44.05
C ALA A 2 8.48 -49.10 -43.50
N SER A 3 8.37 -47.93 -44.13
CA SER A 3 9.01 -46.71 -43.68
C SER A 3 8.32 -46.25 -42.40
N GLN A 4 9.06 -46.24 -41.29
CA GLN A 4 8.67 -45.50 -40.08
C GLN A 4 8.85 -44.02 -40.38
N GLU A 5 7.73 -43.31 -40.59
CA GLU A 5 7.69 -41.86 -40.47
C GLU A 5 7.79 -41.49 -38.98
N SER A 6 8.98 -41.06 -38.58
CA SER A 6 9.22 -40.41 -37.30
C SER A 6 8.60 -39.00 -37.32
N MET A 7 7.36 -38.89 -36.85
CA MET A 7 6.80 -37.60 -36.45
C MET A 7 7.56 -37.08 -35.24
N GLN A 8 8.55 -36.22 -35.48
CA GLN A 8 9.06 -35.29 -34.47
C GLN A 8 7.95 -34.28 -34.16
N GLY A 9 7.11 -34.61 -33.19
CA GLY A 9 6.31 -33.62 -32.47
C GLY A 9 7.27 -32.73 -31.69
N GLY A 10 7.72 -31.65 -32.30
CA GLY A 10 8.40 -30.58 -31.60
C GLY A 10 7.42 -29.93 -30.62
N GLU A 11 7.34 -30.46 -29.41
CA GLU A 11 6.72 -29.81 -28.24
C GLU A 11 7.57 -28.59 -27.84
N GLY A 12 7.70 -27.63 -28.73
CA GLY A 12 8.19 -26.28 -28.43
C GLY A 12 7.09 -25.52 -27.72
N GLY A 13 6.73 -25.94 -26.50
CA GLY A 13 5.77 -25.24 -25.68
C GLY A 13 6.17 -23.77 -25.53
N LEU A 14 5.23 -22.85 -25.76
CA LEU A 14 5.44 -21.43 -25.52
C LEU A 14 5.68 -21.21 -24.02
N HIS A 15 6.94 -21.04 -23.65
CA HIS A 15 7.33 -20.82 -22.26
C HIS A 15 7.40 -19.31 -22.00
N LEU A 16 6.63 -18.81 -21.02
CA LEU A 16 6.57 -17.37 -20.73
C LEU A 16 7.97 -16.74 -20.52
N LEU A 17 8.88 -17.46 -19.88
CA LEU A 17 10.24 -16.97 -19.59
C LEU A 17 11.19 -17.04 -20.79
N SER A 18 10.84 -17.71 -21.89
CA SER A 18 11.63 -17.69 -23.12
C SER A 18 11.33 -16.47 -24.00
N LEU A 19 10.26 -15.73 -23.71
CA LEU A 19 9.95 -14.47 -24.38
C LEU A 19 10.95 -13.37 -24.00
N PRO A 20 11.25 -12.40 -24.87
CA PRO A 20 11.98 -11.19 -24.51
C PRO A 20 11.32 -10.42 -23.36
N ALA A 21 12.10 -9.67 -22.60
CA ALA A 21 11.62 -8.95 -21.41
C ALA A 21 10.51 -7.95 -21.74
N GLU A 22 10.57 -7.31 -22.91
CA GLU A 22 9.56 -6.37 -23.40
C GLU A 22 8.20 -7.05 -23.57
N MET A 23 8.19 -8.24 -24.17
CA MET A 23 6.95 -9.01 -24.37
C MET A 23 6.38 -9.51 -23.04
N ARG A 24 7.24 -9.91 -22.10
CA ARG A 24 6.80 -10.27 -20.74
C ARG A 24 6.20 -9.07 -20.02
N ASN A 25 6.82 -7.88 -20.13
CA ASN A 25 6.30 -6.65 -19.54
C ASN A 25 4.93 -6.25 -20.12
N PHE A 26 4.71 -6.43 -21.42
CA PHE A 26 3.38 -6.26 -22.02
C PHE A 26 2.35 -7.20 -21.39
N ILE A 27 2.66 -8.49 -21.29
CA ILE A 27 1.77 -9.48 -20.66
C ILE A 27 1.51 -9.12 -19.18
N TYR A 28 2.53 -8.69 -18.45
CA TYR A 28 2.39 -8.27 -17.06
C TYR A 28 1.49 -7.03 -16.93
N ALA A 29 1.66 -6.05 -17.80
CA ALA A 29 0.87 -4.83 -17.82
C ALA A 29 -0.62 -5.13 -18.07
N GLU A 30 -0.93 -5.96 -19.07
CA GLU A 30 -2.31 -6.37 -19.39
C GLU A 30 -3.04 -7.04 -18.22
N VAL A 31 -2.31 -7.79 -17.39
CA VAL A 31 -2.90 -8.53 -16.27
C VAL A 31 -2.91 -7.74 -14.95
N LEU A 32 -1.91 -6.88 -14.74
CA LEU A 32 -1.69 -6.23 -13.43
C LEU A 32 -2.21 -4.80 -13.36
N ILE A 33 -2.36 -4.10 -14.47
CA ILE A 33 -2.80 -2.70 -14.48
C ILE A 33 -4.32 -2.65 -14.52
N SER A 34 -4.89 -1.90 -13.59
CA SER A 34 -6.30 -1.58 -13.54
C SER A 34 -6.52 -0.10 -13.85
N ASN A 35 -7.51 0.18 -14.69
CA ASN A 35 -7.99 1.54 -14.91
C ASN A 35 -8.71 2.11 -13.68
N GLU A 36 -9.18 1.24 -12.80
CA GLU A 36 -9.85 1.62 -11.55
C GLU A 36 -8.89 1.65 -10.37
N ARG A 37 -9.30 2.33 -9.30
CA ARG A 37 -8.52 2.38 -8.08
C ARG A 37 -8.69 1.08 -7.29
N ILE A 38 -7.62 0.30 -7.17
CA ILE A 38 -7.60 -0.98 -6.44
C ILE A 38 -7.84 -0.75 -4.95
N LYS A 39 -8.88 -1.35 -4.40
CA LYS A 39 -9.20 -1.26 -2.97
C LYS A 39 -8.48 -2.35 -2.17
N VAL A 40 -7.61 -1.91 -1.26
CA VAL A 40 -6.88 -2.74 -0.31
C VAL A 40 -7.53 -2.64 1.07
N THR A 41 -7.85 -3.77 1.66
CA THR A 41 -8.48 -3.95 2.97
C THR A 41 -7.70 -4.98 3.78
N LYS A 42 -8.13 -5.21 5.02
CA LYS A 42 -7.57 -6.25 5.89
C LYS A 42 -7.75 -7.66 5.32
N ASP A 43 -8.73 -7.87 4.45
CA ASP A 43 -9.07 -9.21 3.96
C ASP A 43 -8.38 -9.51 2.62
N ASN A 44 -7.96 -8.49 1.87
CA ASN A 44 -7.46 -8.63 0.50
C ASN A 44 -6.09 -7.96 0.24
N TYR A 45 -5.27 -7.74 1.28
CA TYR A 45 -3.94 -7.14 1.12
C TYR A 45 -2.88 -8.10 0.54
N GLN A 46 -3.26 -9.32 0.16
CA GLN A 46 -2.33 -10.26 -0.48
C GLN A 46 -2.00 -9.80 -1.89
N GLN A 47 -0.76 -10.06 -2.32
CA GLN A 47 -0.32 -9.73 -3.68
C GLN A 47 -1.07 -10.58 -4.72
N PRO A 48 -1.30 -10.04 -5.93
CA PRO A 48 -1.83 -10.80 -7.06
C PRO A 48 -1.05 -12.10 -7.27
N SER A 49 -1.75 -13.15 -7.72
CA SER A 49 -1.18 -14.48 -7.96
C SER A 49 0.09 -14.43 -8.82
N LEU A 50 0.11 -13.59 -9.86
CA LEU A 50 1.25 -13.42 -10.76
C LEU A 50 2.53 -12.99 -10.01
N LEU A 51 2.43 -12.11 -9.00
CA LEU A 51 3.59 -11.67 -8.19
C LEU A 51 4.07 -12.74 -7.18
N ARG A 52 3.38 -13.89 -7.13
CA ARG A 52 3.64 -15.00 -6.21
C ARG A 52 4.10 -16.27 -6.92
N VAL A 53 4.19 -16.28 -8.25
CA VAL A 53 4.53 -17.48 -9.05
C VAL A 53 5.99 -17.87 -8.86
N ASN A 54 6.93 -16.99 -9.20
CA ASN A 54 8.37 -17.23 -9.05
C ASN A 54 9.14 -15.92 -8.83
N HIS A 55 10.43 -16.03 -8.47
CA HIS A 55 11.27 -14.88 -8.14
C HIS A 55 11.49 -13.93 -9.33
N GLN A 56 11.65 -14.45 -10.55
CA GLN A 56 11.89 -13.64 -11.74
C GLN A 56 10.67 -12.78 -12.10
N ILE A 57 9.49 -13.41 -12.25
CA ILE A 57 8.23 -12.72 -12.53
C ILE A 57 7.93 -11.70 -11.43
N ARG A 58 8.15 -12.08 -10.16
CA ARG A 58 7.95 -11.17 -9.03
C ARG A 58 8.84 -9.93 -9.14
N HIS A 59 10.11 -10.10 -9.53
CA HIS A 59 11.06 -9.00 -9.66
C HIS A 59 10.68 -8.07 -10.81
N GLU A 60 10.33 -8.63 -11.96
CA GLU A 60 9.99 -7.87 -13.17
C GLU A 60 8.62 -7.18 -13.06
N ALA A 61 7.62 -7.85 -12.50
CA ALA A 61 6.24 -7.40 -12.52
C ALA A 61 5.83 -6.55 -11.30
N ARG A 62 6.57 -6.60 -10.18
CA ARG A 62 6.29 -5.77 -8.98
C ARG A 62 6.26 -4.26 -9.28
N PRO A 63 7.28 -3.68 -9.95
CA PRO A 63 7.27 -2.26 -10.27
C PRO A 63 6.08 -1.86 -11.13
N ILE A 64 5.67 -2.73 -12.07
CA ILE A 64 4.49 -2.49 -12.93
C ILE A 64 3.24 -2.39 -12.04
N TYR A 65 3.00 -3.36 -11.17
CA TYR A 65 1.83 -3.36 -10.29
C TYR A 65 1.80 -2.16 -9.33
N TYR A 66 2.88 -1.92 -8.59
CA TYR A 66 2.86 -0.90 -7.53
C TYR A 66 3.00 0.53 -8.04
N CYS A 67 3.69 0.75 -9.16
CA CYS A 67 3.96 2.11 -9.65
C CYS A 67 2.95 2.58 -10.70
N GLN A 68 2.24 1.67 -11.38
CA GLN A 68 1.31 2.04 -12.45
C GLN A 68 -0.17 1.95 -12.05
N ASN A 69 -0.50 1.30 -10.93
CA ASN A 69 -1.86 1.29 -10.38
C ASN A 69 -2.12 2.42 -9.40
N ASN A 70 -3.41 2.73 -9.19
CA ASN A 70 -3.84 3.58 -8.09
C ASN A 70 -4.48 2.74 -6.99
N PHE A 71 -4.21 3.05 -5.72
CA PHE A 71 -4.71 2.25 -4.59
C PHE A 71 -5.60 3.07 -3.64
N THR A 72 -6.67 2.46 -3.13
CA THR A 72 -7.39 2.95 -1.95
C THR A 72 -7.13 1.97 -0.82
N ILE A 73 -6.49 2.41 0.25
CA ILE A 73 -6.32 1.57 1.43
C ILE A 73 -7.39 1.94 2.45
N ALA A 74 -8.22 0.96 2.82
CA ALA A 74 -9.21 1.13 3.88
C ALA A 74 -8.56 0.87 5.23
N CYS A 75 -8.70 1.82 6.16
CA CYS A 75 -8.23 1.70 7.53
C CYS A 75 -9.39 1.89 8.50
N PRO A 76 -10.28 0.88 8.63
CA PRO A 76 -11.36 0.92 9.60
C PRO A 76 -10.83 1.02 11.02
N ASP A 77 -11.41 1.91 11.84
CA ASP A 77 -11.02 2.13 13.24
C ASP A 77 -9.50 2.29 13.47
N PHE A 78 -8.84 2.97 12.53
CA PHE A 78 -7.38 3.17 12.52
C PHE A 78 -6.57 1.86 12.50
N ASP A 79 -7.18 0.74 12.13
CA ASP A 79 -6.47 -0.51 11.87
C ASP A 79 -5.57 -0.34 10.63
N ALA A 80 -4.28 -0.13 10.88
CA ALA A 80 -3.27 0.05 9.86
C ALA A 80 -2.72 -1.27 9.31
N THR A 81 -3.26 -2.43 9.67
CA THR A 81 -2.73 -3.74 9.26
C THR A 81 -2.57 -3.84 7.73
N ALA A 82 -3.60 -3.49 6.97
CA ALA A 82 -3.58 -3.52 5.52
C ALA A 82 -2.54 -2.55 4.93
N LEU A 83 -2.43 -1.36 5.53
CA LEU A 83 -1.47 -0.34 5.12
C LEU A 83 -0.03 -0.79 5.36
N VAL A 84 0.26 -1.33 6.54
CA VAL A 84 1.59 -1.83 6.91
C VAL A 84 1.98 -2.99 6.00
N ALA A 85 1.07 -3.94 5.76
CA ALA A 85 1.32 -5.05 4.84
C ALA A 85 1.60 -4.55 3.41
N PHE A 86 0.78 -3.62 2.91
CA PHE A 86 0.98 -2.99 1.61
C PHE A 86 2.35 -2.28 1.53
N ARG A 87 2.76 -1.60 2.60
CA ARG A 87 4.06 -0.91 2.66
C ARG A 87 5.21 -1.90 2.58
N ILE A 88 5.20 -2.96 3.39
CA ILE A 88 6.24 -4.01 3.38
C ILE A 88 6.38 -4.59 1.97
N GLN A 89 5.27 -4.84 1.29
CA GLN A 89 5.25 -5.43 -0.04
C GLN A 89 5.76 -4.49 -1.15
N SER A 90 5.52 -3.19 -1.01
CA SER A 90 5.85 -2.17 -2.02
C SER A 90 7.18 -1.45 -1.76
N ARG A 91 7.82 -1.65 -0.60
CA ARG A 91 8.93 -0.84 -0.09
C ARG A 91 10.03 -0.56 -1.09
N ASP A 92 10.56 -1.61 -1.72
CA ASP A 92 11.75 -1.50 -2.58
C ASP A 92 11.46 -0.87 -3.94
N VAL A 93 10.20 -0.91 -4.39
CA VAL A 93 9.80 -0.48 -5.75
C VAL A 93 9.05 0.85 -5.76
N ALA A 94 8.42 1.20 -4.65
CA ALA A 94 7.71 2.46 -4.45
C ALA A 94 8.25 3.15 -3.17
N PRO A 95 9.46 3.74 -3.22
CA PRO A 95 10.12 4.32 -2.06
C PRO A 95 9.42 5.59 -1.53
N SER A 96 8.70 6.33 -2.38
CA SER A 96 7.92 7.51 -1.99
C SER A 96 6.45 7.38 -2.38
N MET A 97 5.57 7.43 -1.38
CA MET A 97 4.11 7.43 -1.53
C MET A 97 3.51 8.83 -1.80
N LEU A 98 4.34 9.88 -1.77
CA LEU A 98 3.92 11.22 -2.16
C LEU A 98 4.33 11.50 -3.60
N GLY A 99 3.33 11.56 -4.48
CA GLY A 99 3.47 12.23 -5.76
C GLY A 99 3.65 13.72 -5.54
N ILE A 100 4.89 14.20 -5.66
CA ILE A 100 5.16 15.63 -5.88
C ILE A 100 4.82 16.01 -7.34
N ASP A 101 4.84 15.04 -8.28
CA ASP A 101 4.75 15.33 -9.73
C ASP A 101 3.60 14.60 -10.47
N GLY A 102 2.49 14.28 -9.79
CA GLY A 102 1.22 13.95 -10.47
C GLY A 102 1.09 12.62 -11.23
N LYS A 103 2.12 11.78 -11.31
CA LYS A 103 2.10 10.49 -12.06
C LYS A 103 2.35 9.21 -11.24
N LYS A 104 2.30 9.28 -9.90
CA LYS A 104 2.59 8.15 -8.99
C LYS A 104 1.30 7.57 -8.36
N PRO A 105 1.30 6.29 -7.95
CA PRO A 105 0.16 5.61 -7.34
C PRO A 105 -0.47 6.46 -6.23
N ALA A 106 -1.67 6.99 -6.49
CA ALA A 106 -2.36 7.84 -5.52
C ALA A 106 -2.99 6.95 -4.44
N ILE A 107 -2.25 6.67 -3.37
CA ILE A 107 -2.77 5.94 -2.19
C ILE A 107 -3.74 6.87 -1.46
N SER A 108 -5.02 6.52 -1.52
CA SER A 108 -6.06 7.22 -0.76
C SER A 108 -6.46 6.39 0.45
N LEU A 109 -6.40 6.98 1.64
CA LEU A 109 -6.91 6.34 2.84
C LEU A 109 -8.40 6.63 3.01
N LYS A 110 -9.21 5.58 3.08
CA LYS A 110 -10.62 5.68 3.50
C LYS A 110 -10.73 5.24 4.96
N SER A 111 -11.02 6.20 5.84
CA SER A 111 -11.51 5.92 7.19
C SER A 111 -13.04 5.75 7.14
N PRO A 112 -13.64 4.85 7.95
CA PRO A 112 -15.09 4.73 8.08
C PRO A 112 -15.71 6.06 8.51
N THR A 113 -16.95 6.27 8.10
CA THR A 113 -17.78 7.45 8.34
C THR A 113 -18.29 7.59 9.78
N HIS A 114 -17.69 6.89 10.75
CA HIS A 114 -18.13 7.00 12.14
C HIS A 114 -17.58 8.25 12.82
N THR A 115 -18.48 8.91 13.55
CA THR A 115 -18.36 10.20 14.24
C THR A 115 -17.37 10.24 15.40
N GLN A 116 -16.70 9.12 15.73
CA GLN A 116 -15.66 9.09 16.76
C GLN A 116 -14.59 8.03 16.47
N PRO A 117 -13.30 8.34 16.69
CA PRO A 117 -12.24 7.35 16.73
C PRO A 117 -12.43 6.41 17.95
N ARG A 118 -13.14 5.29 17.79
CA ARG A 118 -13.38 4.33 18.89
C ARG A 118 -12.11 3.61 19.36
N ASN A 119 -11.01 3.67 18.60
CA ASN A 119 -9.80 2.94 18.91
C ASN A 119 -8.53 3.81 18.79
N TRP A 120 -8.36 4.71 19.77
CA TRP A 120 -7.14 5.51 19.90
C TRP A 120 -5.87 4.66 19.99
N SER A 121 -5.94 3.48 20.59
CA SER A 121 -4.80 2.55 20.67
C SER A 121 -4.30 2.12 19.29
N ASN A 122 -5.20 1.87 18.35
CA ASN A 122 -4.84 1.58 16.96
C ASN A 122 -4.20 2.79 16.28
N LEU A 123 -4.75 4.00 16.48
CA LEU A 123 -4.15 5.23 15.98
C LEU A 123 -2.72 5.42 16.51
N PHE A 124 -2.48 5.23 17.80
CA PHE A 124 -1.12 5.36 18.37
C PHE A 124 -0.15 4.30 17.82
N ARG A 125 -0.62 3.06 17.57
CA ARG A 125 0.22 2.05 16.92
C ARG A 125 0.61 2.50 15.52
N TRP A 126 -0.35 3.04 14.78
CA TRP A 126 -0.12 3.56 13.44
C TRP A 126 0.84 4.76 13.43
N LEU A 127 0.64 5.73 14.32
CA LEU A 127 1.52 6.89 14.46
C LEU A 127 2.96 6.50 14.78
N GLY A 128 3.15 5.45 15.58
CA GLY A 128 4.46 4.89 15.86
C GLY A 128 5.14 4.29 14.62
N ALA A 129 4.38 3.57 13.80
CA ALA A 129 4.89 3.05 12.53
C ALA A 129 5.22 4.19 11.54
N LEU A 130 4.37 5.23 11.48
CA LEU A 130 4.62 6.42 10.65
C LEU A 130 5.87 7.18 11.06
N HIS A 131 6.08 7.37 12.36
CA HIS A 131 7.27 8.05 12.92
C HIS A 131 8.58 7.34 12.57
N GLN A 132 8.55 6.01 12.47
CA GLN A 132 9.73 5.18 12.18
C GLN A 132 10.08 5.07 10.69
N ASP A 133 9.08 5.12 9.82
CA ASP A 133 9.20 4.61 8.44
C ASP A 133 9.11 5.73 7.37
N ASP A 134 9.23 7.00 7.81
CA ASP A 134 9.28 8.27 7.06
C ASP A 134 8.43 8.28 5.78
N PHE A 135 7.15 7.97 5.93
CA PHE A 135 6.23 7.94 4.80
C PHE A 135 5.04 8.86 5.05
N LEU A 136 4.84 9.78 4.12
CA LEU A 136 3.74 10.72 4.13
C LEU A 136 2.55 10.10 3.38
N ILE A 137 1.43 9.92 4.06
CA ILE A 137 0.19 9.45 3.44
C ILE A 137 -0.78 10.61 3.29
N ARG A 138 -1.47 10.68 2.14
CA ARG A 138 -2.49 11.70 1.90
C ARG A 138 -3.83 11.26 2.51
N PHE A 139 -4.25 11.99 3.54
CA PHE A 139 -5.54 11.78 4.22
C PHE A 139 -6.62 12.71 3.67
N SER A 140 -7.80 12.16 3.37
CA SER A 140 -8.99 12.99 3.18
C SER A 140 -9.52 13.48 4.52
N THR A 141 -9.69 14.79 4.67
CA THR A 141 -10.19 15.45 5.88
C THR A 141 -11.67 15.80 5.85
N LYS A 142 -12.39 15.43 4.78
CA LYS A 142 -13.80 15.80 4.66
C LYS A 142 -14.63 15.13 5.76
N GLY A 143 -15.35 15.97 6.52
CA GLY A 143 -16.59 15.62 7.21
C GLY A 143 -16.54 15.38 8.73
N ASP A 144 -15.38 15.24 9.38
CA ASP A 144 -15.36 14.83 10.81
C ASP A 144 -14.23 15.48 11.64
N PRO A 145 -14.51 16.04 12.84
CA PRO A 145 -13.50 16.60 13.75
C PRO A 145 -12.43 15.58 14.19
N GLY A 146 -12.81 14.34 14.48
CA GLY A 146 -11.87 13.28 14.87
C GLY A 146 -10.85 12.98 13.78
N ARG A 147 -11.26 13.03 12.51
CA ARG A 147 -10.34 12.91 11.37
C ARG A 147 -9.34 14.07 11.28
N ARG A 148 -9.74 15.29 11.63
CA ARG A 148 -8.82 16.45 11.64
C ARG A 148 -7.76 16.30 12.72
N VAL A 149 -8.15 15.86 13.92
CA VAL A 149 -7.20 15.57 15.01
C VAL A 149 -6.26 14.44 14.65
N ALA A 150 -6.77 13.32 14.14
CA ALA A 150 -5.91 12.22 13.72
C ALA A 150 -4.90 12.66 12.65
N ARG A 151 -5.32 13.46 11.66
CA ARG A 151 -4.40 14.03 10.66
C ARG A 151 -3.36 14.96 11.29
N ALA A 152 -3.76 15.85 12.21
CA ALA A 152 -2.82 16.73 12.90
C ALA A 152 -1.78 15.91 13.69
N MET A 153 -2.22 14.87 14.41
CA MET A 153 -1.35 13.95 15.13
C MET A 153 -0.37 13.22 14.20
N MET A 154 -0.81 12.82 13.00
CA MET A 154 0.06 12.23 11.99
C MET A 154 1.11 13.21 11.46
N LEU A 155 0.72 14.45 11.20
CA LEU A 155 1.66 15.49 10.77
C LEU A 155 2.71 15.76 11.85
N VAL A 156 2.30 15.86 13.12
CA VAL A 156 3.21 16.00 14.26
C VAL A 156 4.14 14.79 14.38
N ALA A 157 3.62 13.56 14.23
CA ALA A 157 4.43 12.35 14.27
C ALA A 157 5.50 12.33 13.16
N VAL A 158 5.16 12.75 11.93
CA VAL A 158 6.16 12.79 10.83
C VAL A 158 7.16 13.94 11.02
N GLN A 159 6.70 15.12 11.43
CA GLN A 159 7.58 16.28 11.60
C GLN A 159 8.58 16.11 12.74
N LEU A 160 8.20 15.37 13.79
CA LEU A 160 9.06 15.10 14.95
C LEU A 160 9.87 13.79 14.81
N HIS A 161 10.20 13.36 13.58
CA HIS A 161 11.01 12.15 13.33
C HIS A 161 12.38 12.17 14.03
N SER A 162 12.95 13.35 14.29
CA SER A 162 14.22 13.51 15.02
C SER A 162 14.12 13.21 16.53
N LEU A 163 12.92 13.21 17.09
CA LEU A 163 12.68 12.88 18.50
C LEU A 163 12.38 11.39 18.66
N SER A 164 12.66 10.83 19.83
CA SER A 164 12.27 9.44 20.12
C SER A 164 10.74 9.29 20.16
N TRP A 165 10.23 8.14 19.69
CA TRP A 165 8.79 7.84 19.71
C TRP A 165 8.18 7.99 21.10
N ARG A 166 8.92 7.70 22.18
CA ARG A 166 8.45 7.91 23.57
C ARG A 166 8.07 9.37 23.84
N ARG A 167 8.87 10.33 23.38
CA ARG A 167 8.59 11.77 23.53
C ARG A 167 7.43 12.22 22.66
N VAL A 168 7.43 11.80 21.39
CA VAL A 168 6.35 12.12 20.44
C VAL A 168 5.01 11.57 20.94
N LYS A 169 4.98 10.33 21.42
CA LYS A 169 3.78 9.70 22.00
C LYS A 169 3.23 10.46 23.21
N HIS A 170 4.09 11.08 24.02
CA HIS A 170 3.67 11.91 25.15
C HIS A 170 2.96 13.18 24.67
N ILE A 171 3.59 13.93 23.76
CA ILE A 171 3.01 15.14 23.13
C ILE A 171 1.64 14.84 22.51
N LEU A 172 1.56 13.73 21.77
CA LEU A 172 0.34 13.31 21.08
C LEU A 172 -0.78 12.91 22.07
N ARG A 173 -0.45 12.38 23.25
CA ARG A 173 -1.45 12.08 24.29
C ARG A 173 -2.06 13.34 24.87
N ASP A 174 -1.29 14.39 25.03
CA ASP A 174 -1.81 15.68 25.53
C ASP A 174 -2.79 16.28 24.52
N VAL A 175 -2.46 16.21 23.22
CA VAL A 175 -3.34 16.61 22.12
C VAL A 175 -4.64 15.79 22.09
N ALA A 176 -4.55 14.47 22.28
CA ALA A 176 -5.73 13.60 22.31
C ALA A 176 -6.63 13.86 23.54
N SER A 177 -6.01 14.09 24.70
CA SER A 177 -6.72 14.39 25.96
C SER A 177 -7.47 15.72 25.88
N ALA A 178 -6.84 16.77 25.32
CA ALA A 178 -7.49 18.06 25.11
C ALA A 178 -8.71 17.96 24.19
N HIS A 179 -8.68 17.07 23.19
CA HIS A 179 -9.84 16.81 22.35
C HIS A 179 -10.93 16.02 23.09
N HIS A 180 -10.59 15.05 23.93
CA HIS A 180 -11.60 14.27 24.66
C HIS A 180 -12.43 15.14 25.61
N VAL A 181 -11.79 16.12 26.27
CA VAL A 181 -12.43 17.09 27.18
C VAL A 181 -13.34 18.08 26.43
N MET A 182 -13.09 18.37 25.15
CA MET A 182 -13.92 19.29 24.36
C MET A 182 -15.25 18.68 23.87
N TRP A 183 -15.48 17.38 24.04
CA TRP A 183 -16.67 16.68 23.53
C TRP A 183 -17.34 15.76 24.58
N THR A 184 -16.97 15.89 25.86
CA THR A 184 -17.72 15.41 27.03
C THR A 184 -18.46 16.57 27.65
#